data_AF-A0A0D8XWH6-F1
#
_entry.id   AF-A0A0D8XWH6-F1
#
_cell.length_a   1.000
_cell.length_b   1.000
_cell.length_c   1.000
_cell.angle_alpha   90.00
_cell.angle_beta   90.00
_cell.angle_gamma   90.00
#
_symmetry.space_group_name_H-M   'P 1'
#
loop_
_entity.id
_entity.type
_entity.pdbx_description
1 polymer ?
#
loop_
_entity_poly.entity_id
_entity_poly.type
_entity_poly.pdbx_seq_one_letter_code
_entity_poly.pdbx_strand_id
1 'polypeptide(L)'
;MSMALNSQICISLLIILNLEKPTTGIPFDLEPCGYTKGCALIPPTCPDRYECIFLFSYTNNEDNLEMEIYAKLSKANGYVAIGFSDDAWMGEDYVVFCGTSEESTDVVAGLTFNGKDYLNKLITNYTMELLDHSVENGFLYCKLRHKWATTIEKYDLLGTYYVLMATGLYTDGKVHYHVLNRWVSDYVSLTAYDAVKGQVHELPLDPMYDWDDGYDSCHMKNLIGNNLFFTKSVFFYSKFTLYNLL
;
A
#
# COMPACT_ATOMS: atom_id res chain seq x y z
N MET A 1 66.07 34.81 -3.15
CA MET A 1 64.67 35.23 -2.92
C MET A 1 63.80 34.24 -3.69
N SER A 2 63.58 33.02 -3.17
CA SER A 2 62.46 32.64 -2.29
C SER A 2 61.12 33.22 -2.73
N MET A 3 60.25 32.38 -3.28
CA MET A 3 58.86 32.29 -2.85
C MET A 3 58.31 30.90 -3.20
N ALA A 4 57.76 30.27 -2.18
CA ALA A 4 57.31 28.88 -2.12
C ALA A 4 55.81 28.75 -2.42
N LEU A 5 55.42 27.50 -2.74
CA LEU A 5 54.15 26.82 -2.43
C LEU A 5 52.83 27.63 -2.42
N ASN A 6 51.88 27.20 -3.25
CA ASN A 6 50.53 26.84 -2.78
C ASN A 6 49.76 26.04 -3.84
N SER A 7 49.95 24.72 -3.79
CA SER A 7 49.13 23.71 -4.45
C SER A 7 48.12 23.16 -3.43
N GLN A 8 47.05 23.92 -3.18
CA GLN A 8 45.90 23.58 -2.34
C GLN A 8 44.94 24.78 -2.48
N ILE A 9 43.73 24.72 -3.03
CA ILE A 9 42.60 23.80 -2.79
C ILE A 9 41.73 23.83 -4.05
N CYS A 10 41.75 22.74 -4.83
CA CYS A 10 40.62 22.37 -5.70
C CYS A 10 40.35 20.89 -5.44
N ILE A 11 40.17 20.55 -4.17
CA ILE A 11 39.47 19.32 -3.81
C ILE A 11 38.02 19.65 -4.12
N SER A 12 37.64 19.34 -5.37
CA SER A 12 36.25 19.15 -5.76
C SER A 12 35.58 18.35 -4.65
N LEU A 13 34.69 19.02 -3.94
CA LEU A 13 33.85 18.47 -2.91
C LEU A 13 32.92 17.45 -3.60
N LEU A 14 33.43 16.24 -3.82
CA LEU A 14 32.61 15.05 -3.90
C LEU A 14 32.02 14.89 -2.50
N ILE A 15 30.98 15.67 -2.20
CA ILE A 15 30.01 15.25 -1.20
C ILE A 15 29.38 14.00 -1.83
N ILE A 16 29.99 12.85 -1.56
CA ILE A 16 29.24 11.62 -1.56
C ILE A 16 28.21 11.88 -0.47
N LEU A 17 26.98 12.22 -0.87
CA LEU A 17 25.83 12.06 0.01
C LEU A 17 25.77 10.57 0.30
N ASN A 18 26.53 10.12 1.29
CA ASN A 18 26.20 8.93 2.03
C ASN A 18 24.89 9.30 2.73
N LEU A 19 23.77 9.12 2.02
CA LEU A 19 22.50 8.85 2.65
C LEU A 19 22.71 7.53 3.38
N GLU A 20 23.25 7.62 4.60
CA GLU A 20 23.16 6.52 5.54
C GLU A 20 21.67 6.19 5.64
N LYS A 21 21.28 5.01 5.14
CA LYS A 21 19.91 4.51 5.31
C LYS A 21 19.62 4.57 6.82
N PRO A 22 18.47 5.10 7.25
CA PRO A 22 18.17 5.26 8.66
C PRO A 22 18.36 3.92 9.38
N THR A 23 19.43 3.76 10.15
CA THR A 23 19.82 2.47 10.75
C THR A 23 18.93 2.10 11.94
N THR A 24 18.02 2.99 12.33
CA THR A 24 17.03 2.84 13.40
C THR A 24 15.71 3.45 12.92
N GLY A 25 14.58 2.73 13.02
CA GLY A 25 13.26 3.40 13.02
C GLY A 25 12.15 2.84 12.11
N ILE A 26 12.37 1.78 11.32
CA ILE A 26 11.24 1.05 10.70
C ILE A 26 10.95 -0.20 11.52
N PRO A 27 9.82 -0.29 12.22
CA PRO A 27 9.44 -1.45 13.03
C PRO A 27 8.92 -2.61 12.15
N PHE A 28 9.59 -2.90 11.03
CA PHE A 28 9.20 -3.96 10.11
C PHE A 28 10.42 -4.79 9.71
N ASP A 29 10.36 -6.08 9.99
CA ASP A 29 11.43 -7.03 9.69
C ASP A 29 11.06 -7.93 8.51
N LEU A 30 11.91 -7.94 7.48
CA LEU A 30 11.71 -8.72 6.25
C LEU A 30 12.38 -10.11 6.31
N GLU A 31 13.33 -10.33 7.22
CA GLU A 31 14.02 -11.63 7.33
C GLU A 31 13.08 -12.83 7.54
N PRO A 32 11.98 -12.73 8.32
CA PRO A 32 11.07 -13.85 8.55
C PRO A 32 10.13 -14.18 7.37
N CYS A 33 10.07 -13.31 6.35
CA CYS A 33 9.19 -13.48 5.19
C CYS A 33 9.51 -14.78 4.45
N GLY A 34 8.51 -15.64 4.29
CA GLY A 34 8.62 -16.94 3.63
C GLY A 34 8.97 -18.13 4.48
N TYR A 35 9.19 -17.90 5.78
CA TYR A 35 9.53 -18.94 6.72
C TYR A 35 8.51 -18.98 7.85
N THR A 36 8.30 -17.83 8.50
CA THR A 36 7.38 -17.69 9.65
C THR A 36 6.42 -16.52 9.49
N LYS A 37 6.55 -15.74 8.41
CA LYS A 37 5.61 -14.69 8.00
C LYS A 37 5.29 -14.80 6.51
N GLY A 38 4.03 -14.59 6.16
CA GLY A 38 3.68 -14.18 4.79
C GLY A 38 3.86 -12.66 4.66
N CYS A 39 4.26 -12.18 3.49
CA CYS A 39 4.54 -10.76 3.27
C CYS A 39 3.97 -10.29 1.93
N ALA A 40 3.74 -8.99 1.77
CA ALA A 40 3.46 -8.35 0.49
C ALA A 40 4.15 -6.98 0.47
N LEU A 41 4.86 -6.68 -0.61
CA LEU A 41 5.76 -5.53 -0.71
C LEU A 41 5.44 -4.72 -1.96
N ILE A 42 5.40 -3.39 -1.82
CA ILE A 42 5.19 -2.48 -2.95
C ILE A 42 6.32 -1.43 -2.96
N PRO A 43 7.04 -1.27 -4.10
CA PRO A 43 7.04 -2.16 -5.26
C PRO A 43 7.63 -3.54 -4.91
N PRO A 44 7.42 -4.58 -5.72
CA PRO A 44 7.85 -5.97 -5.43
C PRO A 44 9.36 -6.10 -5.37
N THR A 45 10.04 -5.20 -6.06
CA THR A 45 11.47 -5.16 -6.26
C THR A 45 12.14 -4.18 -5.31
N CYS A 46 11.46 -3.68 -4.27
CA CYS A 46 12.16 -2.85 -3.28
C CYS A 46 13.28 -3.70 -2.65
N PRO A 47 14.55 -3.28 -2.80
CA PRO A 47 15.70 -4.10 -2.40
C PRO A 47 15.86 -4.18 -0.88
N ASP A 48 15.25 -3.24 -0.15
CA ASP A 48 15.05 -3.33 1.29
C ASP A 48 13.78 -2.57 1.73
N ARG A 49 13.43 -2.73 3.01
CA ARG A 49 12.23 -2.12 3.64
C ARG A 49 12.18 -0.60 3.55
N TYR A 50 13.32 0.08 3.41
CA TYR A 50 13.39 1.56 3.38
C TYR A 50 13.01 2.10 2.00
N GLU A 51 13.04 1.25 0.98
CA GLU A 51 12.69 1.59 -0.40
C GLU A 51 11.26 1.17 -0.77
N CYS A 52 10.57 0.44 0.12
CA CYS A 52 9.18 0.06 -0.08
C CYS A 52 8.23 1.19 0.35
N ILE A 53 7.19 1.45 -0.44
CA ILE A 53 6.13 2.42 -0.14
C ILE A 53 4.95 1.77 0.61
N PHE A 54 4.84 0.44 0.53
CA PHE A 54 3.85 -0.34 1.27
C PHE A 54 4.47 -1.69 1.64
N LEU A 55 4.30 -2.09 2.89
CA LEU A 55 4.70 -3.36 3.46
C LEU A 55 3.51 -3.93 4.23
N PHE A 56 3.17 -5.17 3.93
CA PHE A 56 2.24 -5.95 4.71
C PHE A 56 2.94 -7.25 5.11
N SER A 57 2.76 -7.68 6.35
CA SER A 57 3.06 -9.05 6.73
C SER A 57 2.01 -9.60 7.65
N TYR A 58 1.90 -10.92 7.64
CA TYR A 58 1.04 -11.65 8.53
C TYR A 58 1.76 -12.90 9.06
N THR A 59 1.40 -13.27 10.28
CA THR A 59 1.73 -14.57 10.87
C THR A 59 0.52 -15.03 11.65
N ASN A 60 0.38 -16.32 11.80
CA ASN A 60 -0.72 -16.90 12.52
C ASN A 60 -0.24 -17.81 13.64
N ASN A 61 -1.11 -18.00 14.62
CA ASN A 61 -1.00 -19.05 15.61
C ASN A 61 -2.36 -19.74 15.74
N GLU A 62 -2.52 -20.64 16.71
CA GLU A 62 -3.75 -21.43 16.87
C GLU A 62 -5.02 -20.58 17.03
N ASP A 63 -4.91 -19.37 17.59
CA ASP A 63 -6.07 -18.53 17.98
C ASP A 63 -6.13 -17.16 17.29
N ASN A 64 -5.05 -16.72 16.62
CA ASN A 64 -4.93 -15.35 16.13
C ASN A 64 -4.18 -15.25 14.79
N LEU A 65 -4.57 -14.23 14.04
CA LEU A 65 -3.80 -13.62 12.96
C LEU A 65 -3.14 -12.33 13.49
N GLU A 66 -1.81 -12.28 13.47
CA GLU A 66 -1.06 -11.04 13.69
C GLU A 66 -0.67 -10.43 12.35
N MET A 67 -0.88 -9.13 12.22
CA MET A 67 -0.66 -8.37 10.99
C MET A 67 0.22 -7.16 11.27
N GLU A 68 1.16 -6.89 10.38
CA GLU A 68 1.94 -5.66 10.39
C GLU A 68 1.70 -4.92 9.07
N ILE A 69 1.33 -3.65 9.16
CA ILE A 69 1.12 -2.77 8.00
C ILE A 69 2.04 -1.57 8.17
N TYR A 70 2.89 -1.31 7.19
CA TYR A 70 3.75 -0.14 7.15
C TYR A 70 3.67 0.49 5.77
N ALA A 71 3.16 1.72 5.67
CA ALA A 71 3.06 2.38 4.38
C ALA A 71 3.19 3.89 4.45
N LYS A 72 3.62 4.47 3.33
CA LYS A 72 3.67 5.91 3.15
C LYS A 72 2.26 6.45 3.01
N LEU A 73 1.91 7.40 3.86
CA LEU A 73 0.62 8.07 3.80
C LEU A 73 0.54 8.99 2.58
N SER A 74 -0.64 9.04 1.96
CA SER A 74 -0.94 9.98 0.87
C SER A 74 -1.26 11.39 1.38
N LYS A 75 -1.71 11.51 2.64
CA LYS A 75 -2.03 12.74 3.38
C LYS A 75 -1.68 12.56 4.86
N ALA A 76 -1.45 13.66 5.59
CA ALA A 76 -1.16 13.59 7.02
C ALA A 76 -2.31 12.95 7.83
N ASN A 77 -3.55 13.31 7.51
CA ASN A 77 -4.77 12.62 7.93
C ASN A 77 -5.07 11.43 7.02
N GLY A 78 -4.27 10.37 7.14
CA GLY A 78 -4.33 9.24 6.24
C GLY A 78 -4.70 7.92 6.91
N TYR A 79 -5.10 6.94 6.09
CA TYR A 79 -5.15 5.54 6.48
C TYR A 79 -4.23 4.67 5.62
N VAL A 80 -3.94 3.49 6.17
CA VAL A 80 -3.41 2.32 5.47
C VAL A 80 -4.40 1.18 5.67
N ALA A 81 -4.68 0.40 4.62
CA ALA A 81 -5.68 -0.65 4.66
C ALA A 81 -5.27 -1.90 3.89
N ILE A 82 -5.76 -3.04 4.38
CA ILE A 82 -5.66 -4.36 3.78
C ILE A 82 -7.06 -4.88 3.55
N GLY A 83 -7.42 -5.11 2.29
CA GLY A 83 -8.62 -5.84 1.89
C GLY A 83 -8.27 -7.30 1.62
N PHE A 84 -9.07 -8.22 2.13
CA PHE A 84 -9.00 -9.63 1.79
C PHE A 84 -10.17 -9.94 0.87
N SER A 85 -9.84 -10.32 -0.36
CA SER A 85 -10.79 -10.43 -1.46
C SER A 85 -10.72 -11.79 -2.15
N ASP A 86 -11.85 -12.23 -2.68
CA ASP A 86 -11.95 -13.41 -3.54
C ASP A 86 -11.56 -13.11 -5.00
N ASP A 87 -11.39 -11.83 -5.36
CA ASP A 87 -10.91 -11.42 -6.67
C ASP A 87 -9.90 -10.25 -6.58
N ALA A 88 -9.39 -9.80 -7.71
CA ALA A 88 -8.37 -8.75 -7.75
C ALA A 88 -8.96 -7.32 -7.63
N TRP A 89 -10.26 -7.17 -7.35
CA TRP A 89 -10.98 -5.91 -7.37
C TRP A 89 -11.58 -5.59 -6.01
N MET A 90 -11.63 -4.29 -5.70
CA MET A 90 -12.35 -3.84 -4.53
C MET A 90 -13.86 -4.04 -4.77
N GLY A 91 -14.54 -4.71 -3.85
CA GLY A 91 -15.91 -5.16 -3.99
C GLY A 91 -16.42 -5.70 -2.66
N GLU A 92 -16.77 -6.98 -2.60
CA GLU A 92 -17.27 -7.62 -1.37
C GLU A 92 -16.13 -8.04 -0.42
N ASP A 93 -15.39 -7.08 0.11
CA ASP A 93 -14.14 -7.37 0.81
C ASP A 93 -14.20 -7.10 2.30
N TYR A 94 -13.50 -7.94 3.04
CA TYR A 94 -13.19 -7.70 4.44
C TYR A 94 -11.94 -6.85 4.55
N VAL A 95 -12.02 -5.74 5.28
CA VAL A 95 -10.95 -4.74 5.28
C VAL A 95 -10.50 -4.42 6.70
N VAL A 96 -9.21 -4.57 6.94
CA VAL A 96 -8.50 -4.10 8.12
C VAL A 96 -7.88 -2.74 7.79
N PHE A 97 -8.01 -1.76 8.67
CA PHE A 97 -7.38 -0.46 8.46
C PHE A 97 -6.74 0.09 9.74
N CYS A 98 -5.76 0.96 9.53
CA CYS A 98 -5.28 1.91 10.52
C CYS A 98 -5.38 3.33 9.98
N GLY A 99 -5.91 4.26 10.78
CA GLY A 99 -6.04 5.67 10.44
C GLY A 99 -5.41 6.57 11.48
N THR A 100 -4.87 7.69 11.03
CA THR A 100 -4.34 8.77 11.87
C THR A 100 -4.97 10.10 11.49
N SER A 101 -5.06 11.02 12.44
CA SER A 101 -5.50 12.39 12.17
C SER A 101 -4.30 13.30 11.87
N GLU A 102 -4.53 14.48 11.31
CA GLU A 102 -3.47 15.50 11.11
C GLU A 102 -3.06 16.17 12.42
N GLU A 103 -3.96 16.18 13.42
CA GLU A 103 -3.78 16.90 14.69
C GLU A 103 -3.17 16.03 15.80
N SER A 104 -3.06 14.71 15.59
CA SER A 104 -2.52 13.77 16.56
C SER A 104 -1.67 12.68 15.91
N THR A 105 -0.72 12.14 16.67
CA THR A 105 -0.04 10.88 16.34
C THR A 105 -0.82 9.66 16.79
N ASP A 106 -2.06 9.86 17.28
CA ASP A 106 -2.91 8.77 17.73
C ASP A 106 -3.38 7.98 16.52
N VAL A 107 -3.20 6.66 16.60
CA VAL A 107 -3.62 5.73 15.56
C VAL A 107 -4.85 4.96 16.03
N VAL A 108 -5.87 4.92 15.17
CA VAL A 108 -7.05 4.07 15.36
C VAL A 108 -6.94 2.90 14.40
N ALA A 109 -7.20 1.70 14.91
CA ALA A 109 -7.36 0.52 14.09
C ALA A 109 -8.82 0.06 14.09
N GLY A 110 -9.29 -0.43 12.94
CA GLY A 110 -10.66 -0.87 12.81
C GLY A 110 -10.88 -1.85 11.66
N LEU A 111 -12.11 -2.34 11.59
CA LEU A 111 -12.56 -3.29 10.59
C LEU A 111 -13.73 -2.72 9.82
N THR A 112 -13.74 -2.94 8.52
CA THR A 112 -14.82 -2.50 7.63
C THR A 112 -15.13 -3.60 6.64
N PHE A 113 -16.36 -3.60 6.13
CA PHE A 113 -16.77 -4.42 5.00
C PHE A 113 -17.09 -3.51 3.84
N ASN A 114 -16.46 -3.74 2.70
CA ASN A 114 -16.86 -3.10 1.45
C ASN A 114 -17.91 -3.98 0.77
N GLY A 115 -18.97 -3.38 0.23
CA GLY A 115 -19.99 -4.11 -0.52
C GLY A 115 -19.83 -3.96 -2.03
N LYS A 116 -20.66 -4.69 -2.79
CA LYS A 116 -20.82 -4.47 -4.26
C LYS A 116 -21.25 -3.05 -4.63
N ASP A 117 -21.80 -2.31 -3.68
CA ASP A 117 -22.17 -0.91 -3.79
C ASP A 117 -20.96 0.04 -3.64
N TYR A 118 -19.76 -0.49 -3.41
CA TYR A 118 -18.53 0.26 -3.12
C TYR A 118 -18.64 1.12 -1.86
N LEU A 119 -19.61 0.81 -1.00
CA LEU A 119 -19.80 1.50 0.27
C LEU A 119 -19.10 0.74 1.37
N ASN A 120 -18.19 1.44 2.03
CA ASN A 120 -17.50 0.95 3.20
C ASN A 120 -18.39 1.05 4.44
N LYS A 121 -18.53 -0.06 5.18
CA LYS A 121 -19.36 -0.15 6.38
C LYS A 121 -18.50 -0.60 7.57
N LEU A 122 -18.51 0.19 8.64
CA LEU A 122 -17.78 -0.14 9.86
C LEU A 122 -18.35 -1.41 10.50
N ILE A 123 -17.47 -2.33 10.86
CA ILE A 123 -17.79 -3.52 11.64
C ILE A 123 -17.51 -3.17 13.10
N THR A 124 -18.47 -3.40 13.99
CA THR A 124 -18.36 -3.03 15.42
C THR A 124 -18.30 -4.23 16.36
N ASN A 125 -18.70 -5.41 15.90
CA ASN A 125 -18.65 -6.65 16.67
C ASN A 125 -17.46 -7.50 16.24
N TYR A 126 -16.27 -7.16 16.74
CA TYR A 126 -15.02 -7.85 16.43
C TYR A 126 -14.11 -7.94 17.64
N THR A 127 -13.08 -8.79 17.55
CA THR A 127 -12.00 -8.85 18.55
C THR A 127 -10.66 -8.65 17.86
N MET A 128 -10.19 -7.41 17.88
CA MET A 128 -8.91 -6.99 17.31
C MET A 128 -8.24 -5.99 18.24
N GLU A 129 -6.93 -6.12 18.40
CA GLU A 129 -6.10 -5.30 19.26
C GLU A 129 -5.05 -4.58 18.42
N LEU A 130 -4.85 -3.28 18.66
CA LEU A 130 -3.68 -2.54 18.19
C LEU A 130 -2.55 -2.75 19.20
N LEU A 131 -1.56 -3.54 18.82
CA LEU A 131 -0.44 -3.92 19.68
C LEU A 131 0.68 -2.90 19.69
N ASP A 132 0.94 -2.28 18.54
CA ASP A 132 2.01 -1.31 18.34
C ASP A 132 1.67 -0.41 17.15
N HIS A 133 2.15 0.83 17.16
CA HIS A 133 1.96 1.77 16.06
C HIS A 133 2.99 2.90 16.10
N SER A 134 3.22 3.50 14.94
CA SER A 134 3.99 4.75 14.86
C SER A 134 3.56 5.56 13.64
N VAL A 135 3.71 6.89 13.75
CA VAL A 135 3.57 7.83 12.64
C VAL A 135 4.87 8.62 12.56
N GLU A 136 5.74 8.23 11.64
CA GLU A 136 7.09 8.79 11.53
C GLU A 136 7.44 9.08 10.07
N ASN A 137 7.95 10.29 9.79
CA ASN A 137 8.40 10.69 8.45
C ASN A 137 7.36 10.48 7.34
N GLY A 138 6.07 10.61 7.68
CA GLY A 138 4.95 10.40 6.75
C GLY A 138 4.61 8.92 6.48
N PHE A 139 5.16 7.99 7.25
CA PHE A 139 4.78 6.59 7.24
C PHE A 139 3.94 6.25 8.45
N LEU A 140 2.92 5.43 8.24
CA LEU A 140 2.09 4.84 9.28
C LEU A 140 2.46 3.37 9.43
N TYR A 141 2.81 2.98 10.65
CA TYR A 141 2.98 1.61 11.09
C TYR A 141 1.83 1.18 12.00
N CYS A 142 1.38 -0.05 11.82
CA CYS A 142 0.47 -0.73 12.73
C CYS A 142 0.83 -2.20 12.89
N LYS A 143 0.84 -2.67 14.14
CA LYS A 143 0.81 -4.08 14.49
C LYS A 143 -0.52 -4.44 15.13
N LEU A 144 -1.22 -5.38 14.53
CA LEU A 144 -2.58 -5.76 14.88
C LEU A 144 -2.62 -7.23 15.25
N ARG A 145 -3.49 -7.60 16.19
CA ARG A 145 -3.85 -8.99 16.48
C ARG A 145 -5.35 -9.16 16.36
N HIS A 146 -5.77 -10.10 15.52
CA HIS A 146 -7.18 -10.42 15.31
C HIS A 146 -7.45 -11.89 15.64
N LYS A 147 -8.42 -12.16 16.51
CA LYS A 147 -8.77 -13.54 16.91
C LYS A 147 -9.56 -14.25 15.82
N TRP A 148 -9.24 -15.52 15.56
CA TRP A 148 -9.99 -16.35 14.59
C TRP A 148 -11.45 -16.55 14.98
N ALA A 149 -11.74 -16.64 16.29
CA ALA A 149 -13.05 -17.02 16.83
C ALA A 149 -14.19 -16.04 16.52
N THR A 150 -13.89 -14.91 15.87
CA THR A 150 -14.92 -14.05 15.28
C THR A 150 -15.19 -14.51 13.86
N THR A 151 -16.14 -15.43 13.68
CA THR A 151 -16.85 -15.53 12.39
C THR A 151 -17.63 -14.24 12.21
N ILE A 152 -17.04 -13.31 11.49
CA ILE A 152 -17.81 -12.26 10.82
C ILE A 152 -18.45 -12.99 9.65
N GLU A 153 -19.79 -12.95 9.53
CA GLU A 153 -20.63 -13.84 8.69
C GLU A 153 -20.19 -14.02 7.22
N LYS A 154 -19.19 -13.27 6.75
CA LYS A 154 -18.69 -13.27 5.38
C LYS A 154 -17.17 -13.44 5.24
N TYR A 155 -16.41 -13.63 6.32
CA TYR A 155 -14.96 -13.69 6.23
C TYR A 155 -14.39 -14.90 6.98
N ASP A 156 -13.76 -15.79 6.22
CA ASP A 156 -13.05 -16.96 6.72
C ASP A 156 -11.56 -16.64 6.80
N LEU A 157 -11.12 -16.23 7.98
CA LEU A 157 -9.73 -15.91 8.22
C LEU A 157 -8.75 -17.09 7.95
N LEU A 158 -9.23 -18.34 7.83
CA LEU A 158 -8.42 -19.51 7.44
C LEU A 158 -8.34 -19.71 5.91
N GLY A 159 -8.99 -18.84 5.14
CA GLY A 159 -9.10 -18.90 3.69
C GLY A 159 -7.84 -18.47 2.94
N THR A 160 -7.99 -18.44 1.62
CA THR A 160 -6.99 -17.94 0.67
C THR A 160 -7.60 -16.75 -0.05
N TYR A 161 -6.86 -15.64 -0.17
CA TYR A 161 -7.39 -14.36 -0.66
C TYR A 161 -6.38 -13.62 -1.52
N TYR A 162 -6.89 -12.78 -2.42
CA TYR A 162 -6.13 -11.62 -2.87
C TYR A 162 -5.97 -10.63 -1.71
N VAL A 163 -4.75 -10.15 -1.50
CA VAL A 163 -4.46 -9.05 -0.57
C VAL A 163 -4.51 -7.75 -1.37
N LEU A 164 -5.57 -6.98 -1.17
CA LEU A 164 -5.71 -5.63 -1.65
C LEU A 164 -5.05 -4.68 -0.64
N MET A 165 -4.22 -3.77 -1.12
CA MET A 165 -3.50 -2.80 -0.29
C MET A 165 -3.86 -1.39 -0.73
N ALA A 166 -4.13 -0.49 0.20
CA ALA A 166 -4.49 0.87 -0.13
C ALA A 166 -4.04 1.90 0.91
N THR A 167 -3.81 3.14 0.45
CA THR A 167 -3.70 4.31 1.33
C THR A 167 -4.65 5.41 0.88
N GLY A 168 -5.24 6.14 1.82
CA GLY A 168 -6.23 7.16 1.47
C GLY A 168 -6.48 8.15 2.60
N LEU A 169 -7.48 9.01 2.40
CA LEU A 169 -7.87 10.02 3.38
C LEU A 169 -8.64 9.37 4.55
N TYR A 170 -8.26 9.73 5.77
CA TYR A 170 -8.98 9.34 6.99
C TYR A 170 -9.48 10.59 7.72
N THR A 171 -10.81 10.76 7.74
CA THR A 171 -11.47 11.90 8.38
C THR A 171 -12.79 11.46 8.99
N ASP A 172 -13.19 12.08 10.10
CA ASP A 172 -14.46 11.79 10.80
C ASP A 172 -14.70 10.31 11.14
N GLY A 173 -13.63 9.58 11.44
CA GLY A 173 -13.68 8.14 11.74
C GLY A 173 -13.97 7.26 10.53
N LYS A 174 -13.79 7.77 9.30
CA LYS A 174 -14.12 7.08 8.05
C LYS A 174 -12.90 6.88 7.15
N VAL A 175 -12.87 5.72 6.51
CA VAL A 175 -11.94 5.35 5.45
C VAL A 175 -12.54 5.80 4.11
N HIS A 176 -11.95 6.81 3.47
CA HIS A 176 -12.43 7.33 2.18
C HIS A 176 -11.84 6.56 1.00
N TYR A 177 -12.42 6.77 -0.20
CA TYR A 177 -11.91 6.18 -1.43
C TYR A 177 -10.44 6.56 -1.68
N HIS A 178 -9.58 5.56 -1.92
CA HIS A 178 -8.12 5.71 -2.04
C HIS A 178 -7.63 6.17 -3.43
N VAL A 179 -8.54 6.30 -4.40
CA VAL A 179 -8.25 6.71 -5.79
C VAL A 179 -7.08 5.89 -6.36
N LEU A 180 -5.91 6.50 -6.57
CA LEU A 180 -4.75 5.90 -7.25
C LEU A 180 -3.84 5.05 -6.35
N ASN A 181 -3.92 5.18 -5.02
CA ASN A 181 -3.02 4.49 -4.10
C ASN A 181 -3.57 3.10 -3.76
N ARG A 182 -3.53 2.19 -4.74
CA ARG A 182 -4.07 0.84 -4.64
C ARG A 182 -3.16 -0.18 -5.29
N TRP A 183 -3.05 -1.35 -4.66
CA TRP A 183 -2.22 -2.46 -5.11
C TRP A 183 -2.91 -3.79 -4.76
N VAL A 184 -2.52 -4.86 -5.45
CA VAL A 184 -3.06 -6.21 -5.25
C VAL A 184 -1.91 -7.22 -5.24
N SER A 185 -1.97 -8.23 -4.38
CA SER A 185 -1.06 -9.38 -4.43
C SER A 185 -1.56 -10.47 -5.38
N ASP A 186 -0.85 -11.59 -5.50
CA ASP A 186 -1.46 -12.85 -5.94
C ASP A 186 -2.33 -13.45 -4.81
N TYR A 187 -3.03 -14.56 -5.08
CA TYR A 187 -3.74 -15.33 -4.05
C TYR A 187 -2.76 -15.80 -2.97
N VAL A 188 -3.02 -15.47 -1.70
CA VAL A 188 -2.20 -15.86 -0.53
C VAL A 188 -3.04 -16.64 0.46
N SER A 189 -2.50 -17.73 1.02
CA SER A 189 -3.14 -18.43 2.12
C SER A 189 -2.73 -17.80 3.45
N LEU A 190 -3.70 -17.36 4.24
CA LEU A 190 -3.41 -16.81 5.58
C LEU A 190 -3.02 -17.87 6.60
N THR A 191 -3.14 -19.15 6.22
CA THR A 191 -2.72 -20.30 7.02
C THR A 191 -1.37 -20.88 6.61
N ALA A 192 -0.81 -20.42 5.49
CA ALA A 192 0.53 -20.77 5.05
C ALA A 192 1.46 -19.55 5.17
N TYR A 193 2.72 -19.81 5.54
CA TYR A 193 3.78 -18.79 5.53
C TYR A 193 4.40 -18.67 4.15
N ASP A 194 3.57 -18.62 3.10
CA ASP A 194 4.08 -18.45 1.76
C ASP A 194 4.83 -17.13 1.66
N ALA A 195 6.09 -17.16 1.22
CA ALA A 195 6.84 -15.96 0.82
C ALA A 195 6.27 -15.47 -0.50
N VAL A 196 5.05 -14.95 -0.48
CA VAL A 196 4.52 -14.30 -1.67
C VAL A 196 5.27 -12.99 -1.78
N LYS A 197 6.22 -12.89 -2.70
CA LYS A 197 6.75 -11.57 -3.06
C LYS A 197 5.58 -10.84 -3.71
N GLY A 198 4.91 -9.95 -2.97
CA GLY A 198 3.76 -9.19 -3.47
C GLY A 198 4.11 -8.62 -4.83
N GLN A 199 3.34 -8.97 -5.86
CA GLN A 199 3.57 -8.48 -7.21
C GLN A 199 2.82 -7.17 -7.39
N VAL A 200 3.42 -6.19 -8.08
CA VAL A 200 2.69 -5.04 -8.59
C VAL A 200 2.04 -5.57 -9.84
N HIS A 201 0.79 -6.03 -9.71
CA HIS A 201 -0.03 -6.15 -10.88
C HIS A 201 -0.46 -4.73 -11.24
N GLU A 202 0.00 -4.25 -12.40
CA GLU A 202 -0.57 -3.10 -13.08
C GLU A 202 -1.99 -3.47 -13.50
N LEU A 203 -2.92 -3.50 -12.53
CA LEU A 203 -4.32 -3.73 -12.85
C LEU A 203 -4.77 -2.60 -13.79
N PRO A 204 -5.52 -2.94 -14.86
CA PRO A 204 -6.29 -1.94 -15.58
C PRO A 204 -7.10 -1.12 -14.57
N LEU A 205 -7.21 0.19 -14.79
CA LEU A 205 -8.16 1.00 -14.05
C LEU A 205 -9.53 0.29 -14.08
N ASP A 206 -10.19 0.19 -12.93
CA ASP A 206 -11.53 -0.38 -12.82
C ASP A 206 -12.40 0.20 -13.95
N PRO A 207 -13.00 -0.63 -14.83
CA PRO A 207 -13.84 -0.15 -15.92
C PRO A 207 -15.08 0.61 -15.43
N MET A 208 -15.37 0.64 -14.13
CA MET A 208 -16.57 1.28 -13.59
C MET A 208 -16.42 2.75 -13.16
N TYR A 209 -15.22 3.34 -13.18
CA TYR A 209 -15.02 4.77 -12.91
C TYR A 209 -14.39 5.51 -14.11
N ASP A 210 -14.97 5.32 -15.29
CA ASP A 210 -14.92 6.30 -16.39
C ASP A 210 -16.12 7.26 -16.27
N TRP A 211 -16.32 7.83 -15.08
CA TRP A 211 -17.19 8.98 -14.89
C TRP A 211 -16.34 10.20 -14.59
N ASP A 212 -16.56 11.17 -15.45
CA ASP A 212 -16.04 12.51 -15.56
C ASP A 212 -16.29 13.32 -14.26
N ASP A 213 -15.70 12.90 -13.15
CA ASP A 213 -15.65 13.70 -11.93
C ASP A 213 -14.54 14.72 -12.16
N GLY A 214 -14.93 15.83 -12.79
CA GLY A 214 -14.09 16.96 -13.21
C GLY A 214 -13.36 17.71 -12.07
N TYR A 215 -12.80 17.00 -11.09
CA TYR A 215 -12.06 17.55 -9.97
C TYR A 215 -10.53 17.44 -10.11
N ASP A 216 -9.99 16.70 -11.09
CA ASP A 216 -8.52 16.52 -11.20
C ASP A 216 -7.89 16.69 -12.59
N SER A 217 -8.61 17.22 -13.59
CA SER A 217 -8.01 17.51 -14.92
C SER A 217 -7.37 18.91 -15.04
N CYS A 218 -7.48 19.77 -14.02
CA CYS A 218 -6.97 21.15 -14.09
C CYS A 218 -5.67 21.40 -13.30
N HIS A 219 -5.24 20.50 -12.41
CA HIS A 219 -4.03 20.72 -11.60
C HIS A 219 -2.73 20.17 -12.20
N MET A 220 -2.78 19.25 -13.18
CA MET A 220 -1.58 18.82 -13.90
C MET A 220 -1.11 19.77 -15.00
N LYS A 221 -1.86 20.83 -15.33
CA LYS A 221 -1.44 21.81 -16.34
C LYS A 221 -0.41 22.84 -15.85
N ASN A 222 -0.16 22.93 -14.54
CA ASN A 222 0.71 23.96 -13.97
C ASN A 222 2.08 23.44 -13.50
N LEU A 223 2.41 22.16 -13.69
CA LEU A 223 3.71 21.60 -13.28
C LEU A 223 4.64 21.23 -14.44
N ILE A 224 4.21 21.42 -15.69
CA ILE A 224 5.09 21.25 -16.86
C ILE A 224 5.04 22.55 -17.65
N GLY A 225 6.07 23.38 -17.43
CA GLY A 225 6.29 24.60 -18.17
C GLY A 225 6.29 24.36 -19.67
N ASN A 226 5.72 25.34 -20.37
CA ASN A 226 5.62 25.51 -21.81
C ASN A 226 6.61 24.73 -22.70
N ASN A 227 6.01 24.13 -23.74
CA ASN A 227 6.59 23.52 -24.95
C ASN A 227 6.81 22.01 -24.90
N LEU A 228 5.78 21.25 -25.30
CA LEU A 228 5.91 20.09 -26.19
C LEU A 228 4.51 19.68 -26.68
N PHE A 229 4.25 19.88 -27.98
CA PHE A 229 3.12 19.27 -28.68
C PHE A 229 3.37 17.76 -28.77
N PHE A 230 2.51 16.95 -28.13
CA PHE A 230 2.42 15.52 -28.45
C PHE A 230 1.09 15.26 -29.16
N THR A 231 1.19 14.98 -30.46
CA THR A 231 0.11 14.45 -31.29
C THR A 231 -0.25 13.04 -30.84
N LYS A 232 -1.54 12.81 -30.57
CA LYS A 232 -2.15 11.49 -30.32
C LYS A 232 -1.72 10.47 -31.38
N SER A 233 -0.96 9.45 -30.99
CA SER A 233 -0.92 8.15 -31.69
C SER A 233 -0.59 7.05 -30.68
N VAL A 234 -1.60 6.40 -30.10
CA VAL A 234 -1.41 5.14 -29.39
C VAL A 234 -1.89 4.03 -30.33
N PHE A 235 -0.94 3.20 -30.78
CA PHE A 235 -1.20 1.99 -31.53
C PHE A 235 -1.86 0.95 -30.60
N PHE A 236 -3.13 0.65 -30.82
CA PHE A 236 -3.77 -0.56 -30.29
C PHE A 236 -3.49 -1.73 -31.22
N TYR A 237 -2.77 -2.74 -30.74
CA TYR A 237 -2.80 -4.08 -31.33
C TYR A 237 -3.93 -4.86 -30.65
N SER A 238 -5.08 -5.01 -31.31
CA SER A 238 -6.06 -6.04 -30.95
C SER A 238 -5.97 -7.19 -31.96
N LYS A 239 -5.69 -8.39 -31.45
CA LYS A 239 -5.89 -9.65 -32.18
C LYS A 239 -7.40 -9.90 -32.23
N PHE A 240 -8.02 -9.70 -33.39
CA PHE A 240 -9.35 -10.23 -33.68
C PHE A 240 -9.21 -11.56 -34.43
N THR A 241 -9.58 -12.65 -33.75
CA THR A 241 -9.81 -13.96 -34.38
C THR A 241 -11.19 -13.93 -35.03
N LEU A 242 -11.24 -13.93 -36.37
CA LEU A 242 -12.48 -14.13 -37.13
C LEU A 242 -12.89 -15.60 -37.07
N TYR A 243 -14.06 -15.87 -36.49
CA TYR A 243 -14.83 -17.08 -36.79
C TYR A 243 -16.13 -16.68 -37.48
N ASN A 244 -16.25 -17.15 -38.72
CA ASN A 244 -17.44 -17.46 -39.52
C ASN A 244 -18.55 -16.42 -39.71
N LEU A 245 -18.77 -16.06 -40.97
CA LEU A 245 -20.06 -16.16 -41.67
C LEU A 245 -19.84 -16.05 -43.19
N LEU A 246 -20.23 -17.13 -43.89
CA LEU A 246 -20.32 -17.36 -45.36
C LEU A 246 -19.04 -17.68 -46.14
#